data_AF-L8G9R7-F1
#
_entry.id   AF-L8G9R7-F1
#
_cell.length_a   1.000
_cell.length_b   1.000
_cell.length_c   1.000
_cell.angle_alpha   90.00
_cell.angle_beta   90.00
_cell.angle_gamma   90.00
#
_symmetry.space_group_name_H-M   'P 1'
#
loop_
_entity.id
_entity.type
_entity.pdbx_description
1 polymer ?
#
loop_
_entity_poly.entity_id
_entity_poly.type
_entity_poly.pdbx_seq_one_letter_code
_entity_poly.pdbx_strand_id
1 'polypeptide(L)'
;MASRTERFERKANPKPAVPSPTEETETVRFEPEEEAELLRQSNERKAAANERFAAGEYGAAIKIYAEAISSCPNYLYYERAVLNSNVAACHLKLEEWKETVKAASESVDDLDRLDPTKLKENKKGGTPKGEDGKEIVEEQEEEADEEIVSVGAAKAANTSEAARRKTDIERIRSKALLRRARARSELGGWSALGGAEEDYKELSKMSNLSPADRKVVQRQLILLPPRTKAAQEKEMGDMMGQLKQLGNGILRPFGLSTDNFQMVKDEKSGGYSMNFNQGNK
;
A
#
# COMPACT_ATOMS: atom_id res chain seq x y z
N MET A 1 -66.91 38.95 -9.25
CA MET A 1 -66.25 38.83 -7.92
C MET A 1 -65.69 37.42 -7.80
N ALA A 2 -64.45 37.20 -8.25
CA ALA A 2 -63.79 35.89 -8.23
C ALA A 2 -62.44 36.02 -7.52
N SER A 3 -62.21 35.24 -6.48
CA SER A 3 -60.93 35.08 -5.76
C SER A 3 -60.57 33.59 -5.81
N ARG A 4 -59.64 33.19 -6.69
CA ARG A 4 -58.18 33.09 -6.49
C ARG A 4 -57.77 32.00 -5.49
N THR A 5 -57.75 30.77 -5.97
CA THR A 5 -56.99 29.64 -5.41
C THR A 5 -55.68 29.52 -6.21
N GLU A 6 -54.56 30.00 -5.64
CA GLU A 6 -53.22 29.81 -6.21
C GLU A 6 -52.58 28.54 -5.67
N ARG A 7 -52.26 27.65 -6.63
CA ARG A 7 -51.56 26.39 -6.47
C ARG A 7 -50.05 26.69 -6.31
N PHE A 8 -49.48 26.41 -5.15
CA PHE A 8 -48.03 26.52 -4.90
C PHE A 8 -47.27 25.45 -5.70
N GLU A 9 -46.62 25.84 -6.79
CA GLU A 9 -45.58 25.03 -7.43
C GLU A 9 -44.28 25.12 -6.62
N ARG A 10 -43.79 23.97 -6.14
CA ARG A 10 -42.47 23.85 -5.52
C ARG A 10 -41.42 23.82 -6.63
N LYS A 11 -40.64 24.90 -6.78
CA LYS A 11 -39.40 24.90 -7.58
C LYS A 11 -38.45 23.83 -7.03
N ALA A 12 -38.03 22.91 -7.89
CA ALA A 12 -37.01 21.93 -7.57
C ALA A 12 -35.67 22.64 -7.35
N ASN A 13 -35.11 22.49 -6.16
CA ASN A 13 -33.78 22.97 -5.82
C ASN A 13 -32.74 22.06 -6.51
N PRO A 14 -31.77 22.56 -7.28
CA PRO A 14 -30.76 21.71 -7.89
C PRO A 14 -29.87 21.13 -6.78
N LYS A 15 -29.77 19.80 -6.72
CA LYS A 15 -28.84 19.09 -5.83
C LYS A 15 -27.41 19.51 -6.16
N PRO A 16 -26.52 19.71 -5.17
CA PRO A 16 -25.11 19.93 -5.44
C PRO A 16 -24.54 18.66 -6.11
N ALA A 17 -23.98 18.82 -7.30
CA ALA A 17 -23.27 17.77 -7.99
C ALA A 17 -22.05 17.36 -7.16
N VAL A 18 -22.06 16.11 -6.68
CA VAL A 18 -20.88 15.47 -6.11
C VAL A 18 -19.91 15.23 -7.27
N PRO A 19 -18.66 15.73 -7.23
CA PRO A 19 -17.71 15.44 -8.29
C PRO A 19 -17.36 13.94 -8.28
N SER A 20 -17.50 13.34 -9.46
CA SER A 20 -17.09 11.97 -9.81
C SER A 20 -15.58 11.79 -9.59
N PRO A 21 -15.11 10.72 -8.92
CA PRO A 21 -13.68 10.47 -8.73
C PRO A 21 -13.12 9.71 -9.95
N THR A 22 -12.94 10.42 -11.06
CA THR A 22 -12.15 9.92 -12.19
C THR A 22 -11.49 11.07 -12.94
N GLU A 23 -10.70 11.89 -12.24
CA GLU A 23 -9.69 12.70 -12.90
C GLU A 23 -8.43 11.83 -13.03
N GLU A 24 -8.20 11.29 -14.22
CA GLU A 24 -6.87 10.89 -14.64
C GLU A 24 -6.03 12.16 -14.65
N THR A 25 -5.28 12.40 -13.58
CA THR A 25 -4.34 13.53 -13.52
C THR A 25 -3.34 13.36 -14.64
N GLU A 26 -3.45 14.16 -15.70
CA GLU A 26 -2.41 14.25 -16.72
C GLU A 26 -1.10 14.56 -16.02
N THR A 27 -0.18 13.59 -15.99
CA THR A 27 1.15 13.79 -15.41
C THR A 27 1.90 14.74 -16.34
N VAL A 28 1.98 16.03 -15.96
CA VAL A 28 2.83 17.00 -16.63
C VAL A 28 4.27 16.48 -16.58
N ARG A 29 4.82 16.13 -17.73
CA ARG A 29 6.20 15.68 -17.88
C ARG A 29 7.09 16.87 -18.24
N PHE A 30 8.29 16.87 -17.71
CA PHE A 30 9.31 17.84 -18.08
C PHE A 30 9.84 17.54 -19.49
N GLU A 31 10.43 18.56 -20.12
CA GLU A 31 11.21 18.34 -21.33
C GLU A 31 12.38 17.39 -21.04
N PRO A 32 12.81 16.54 -21.99
CA PRO A 32 13.82 15.51 -21.73
C PRO A 32 15.13 16.05 -21.14
N GLU A 33 15.55 17.26 -21.53
CA GLU A 33 16.74 17.92 -21.01
C GLU A 33 16.57 18.38 -19.56
N GLU A 34 15.42 18.96 -19.22
CA GLU A 34 15.10 19.39 -17.85
C GLU A 34 14.92 18.18 -16.93
N GLU A 35 14.27 17.11 -17.40
CA GLU A 35 14.16 15.84 -16.67
C GLU A 35 15.53 15.24 -16.35
N ALA A 36 16.43 15.22 -17.34
CA ALA A 36 17.78 14.70 -17.17
C ALA A 36 18.57 15.53 -16.14
N GLU A 37 18.42 16.84 -16.14
CA GLU A 37 19.06 17.74 -15.18
C GLU A 37 18.50 17.54 -13.76
N LEU A 38 17.18 17.47 -13.60
CA LEU A 38 16.54 17.18 -12.31
C LEU A 38 16.98 15.82 -11.75
N LEU A 39 17.08 14.81 -12.62
CA LEU A 39 17.57 13.48 -12.25
C LEU A 39 19.06 13.50 -11.88
N ARG A 40 19.88 14.29 -12.57
CA ARG A 40 21.30 14.48 -12.23
C ARG A 40 21.44 15.10 -10.84
N GLN A 41 20.72 16.20 -10.56
CA GLN A 41 20.71 16.84 -9.25
C GLN A 41 20.24 15.90 -8.13
N SER A 42 19.18 15.13 -8.38
CA SER A 42 18.70 14.10 -7.45
C SER A 42 19.78 13.04 -7.17
N ASN A 43 20.50 12.59 -8.21
CA ASN A 43 21.57 11.60 -8.06
C ASN A 43 22.80 12.13 -7.32
N GLU A 44 23.17 13.40 -7.53
CA GLU A 44 24.25 14.07 -6.79
C GLU A 44 23.91 14.15 -5.29
N ARG A 45 22.68 14.59 -4.95
CA ARG A 45 22.20 14.60 -3.56
C ARG A 45 22.16 13.20 -2.97
N LYS A 46 21.69 12.20 -3.72
CA LYS A 46 21.71 10.79 -3.30
C LYS A 46 23.13 10.32 -2.98
N ALA A 47 24.13 10.69 -3.77
CA ALA A 47 25.54 10.36 -3.51
C ALA A 47 26.03 11.00 -2.20
N ALA A 48 25.79 12.29 -2.02
CA ALA A 48 26.12 12.98 -0.77
C ALA A 48 25.40 12.36 0.46
N ALA A 49 24.14 11.96 0.31
CA ALA A 49 23.39 11.27 1.36
C ALA A 49 23.97 9.88 1.69
N ASN A 50 24.45 9.14 0.68
CA ASN A 50 25.15 7.86 0.89
C ASN A 50 26.46 8.04 1.67
N GLU A 51 27.21 9.11 1.44
CA GLU A 51 28.42 9.43 2.22
C GLU A 51 28.08 9.68 3.69
N ARG A 52 27.04 10.47 3.96
CA ARG A 52 26.53 10.69 5.33
C ARG A 52 26.04 9.40 5.98
N PHE A 53 25.36 8.56 5.21
CA PHE A 53 24.92 7.24 5.68
C PHE A 53 26.11 6.34 6.07
N ALA A 54 27.15 6.32 5.24
CA ALA A 54 28.38 5.57 5.51
C ALA A 54 29.13 6.10 6.73
N ALA A 55 29.07 7.42 6.98
CA ALA A 55 29.61 8.07 8.18
C ALA A 55 28.77 7.80 9.46
N GLY A 56 27.62 7.13 9.36
CA GLY A 56 26.71 6.90 10.49
C GLY A 56 25.85 8.12 10.84
N GLU A 57 25.91 9.20 10.06
CA GLU A 57 25.14 10.43 10.25
C GLU A 57 23.73 10.29 9.66
N TYR A 58 22.94 9.33 10.15
CA TYR A 58 21.66 8.95 9.55
C TYR A 58 20.65 10.10 9.48
N GLY A 59 20.58 10.93 10.52
CA GLY A 59 19.69 12.11 10.53
C GLY A 59 20.07 13.16 9.48
N ALA A 60 21.37 13.34 9.22
CA ALA A 60 21.85 14.22 8.14
C ALA A 60 21.57 13.61 6.77
N ALA A 61 21.80 12.30 6.61
CA ALA A 61 21.49 11.57 5.39
C ALA A 61 20.01 11.68 5.02
N ILE A 62 19.08 11.56 5.98
CA ILE A 62 17.64 11.69 5.76
C ILE A 62 17.29 13.06 5.16
N LYS A 63 17.87 14.15 5.68
CA LYS A 63 17.62 15.50 5.17
C LYS A 63 18.06 15.63 3.70
N ILE A 64 19.25 15.14 3.37
CA ILE A 64 19.76 15.19 1.99
C ILE A 64 18.94 14.28 1.06
N TYR A 65 18.48 13.12 1.53
CA TYR A 65 17.58 12.28 0.76
C TYR A 65 16.23 12.96 0.49
N ALA A 66 15.67 13.70 1.46
CA ALA A 66 14.45 14.46 1.25
C ALA A 66 14.63 15.50 0.15
N GLU A 67 15.76 16.21 0.12
CA GLU A 67 16.11 17.14 -0.96
C GLU A 67 16.25 16.43 -2.32
N ALA A 68 16.80 15.21 -2.35
CA ALA A 68 16.89 14.40 -3.58
C ALA A 68 15.48 14.02 -4.08
N ILE A 69 14.59 13.60 -3.17
CA ILE A 69 13.20 13.25 -3.49
C ILE A 69 12.42 14.46 -4.01
N SER A 70 12.66 15.64 -3.44
CA SER A 70 12.03 16.89 -3.90
C SER A 70 12.47 17.32 -5.30
N SER A 71 13.73 17.05 -5.70
CA SER A 71 14.17 17.27 -7.09
C SER A 71 13.72 16.19 -8.07
N CYS A 72 13.37 15.00 -7.60
CA CYS A 72 13.02 13.88 -8.47
C CYS A 72 11.57 14.01 -8.97
N PRO A 73 11.33 14.10 -10.29
CA PRO A 73 9.98 14.12 -10.83
C PRO A 73 9.12 12.95 -10.30
N ASN A 74 7.85 13.23 -10.01
CA ASN A 74 6.95 12.31 -9.30
C ASN A 74 6.63 11.02 -10.08
N TYR A 75 6.75 11.05 -11.41
CA TYR A 75 6.50 9.93 -12.31
C TYR A 75 7.73 9.02 -12.51
N LEU A 76 8.90 9.41 -12.00
CA LEU A 76 10.11 8.57 -12.00
C LEU A 76 10.10 7.61 -10.80
N TYR A 77 9.19 6.63 -10.87
CA TYR A 77 8.90 5.75 -9.74
C TYR A 77 10.10 4.90 -9.31
N TYR A 78 10.95 4.44 -10.24
CA TYR A 78 12.09 3.61 -9.87
C TYR A 78 13.10 4.41 -9.04
N GLU A 79 13.40 5.62 -9.50
CA GLU A 79 14.35 6.54 -8.92
C GLU A 79 13.87 6.96 -7.52
N ARG A 80 12.58 7.30 -7.38
CA ARG A 80 11.95 7.58 -6.08
C ARG A 80 11.94 6.38 -5.15
N ALA A 81 11.64 5.18 -5.66
CA ALA A 81 11.69 3.96 -4.86
C ALA A 81 13.09 3.72 -4.28
N VAL A 82 14.16 3.93 -5.06
CA VAL A 82 15.54 3.80 -4.56
C VAL A 82 15.80 4.78 -3.41
N LEU A 83 15.39 6.05 -3.55
CA LEU A 83 15.57 7.07 -2.52
C LEU A 83 14.80 6.71 -1.23
N ASN A 84 13.51 6.37 -1.35
CA ASN A 84 12.66 5.97 -0.23
C ASN A 84 13.17 4.70 0.47
N SER A 85 13.67 3.73 -0.30
CA SER A 85 14.31 2.52 0.21
C SER A 85 15.55 2.84 1.07
N ASN A 86 16.33 3.86 0.69
CA ASN A 86 17.49 4.31 1.45
C ASN A 86 17.10 5.16 2.68
N VAL A 87 16.07 6.00 2.59
CA VAL A 87 15.49 6.72 3.74
C VAL A 87 15.01 5.73 4.80
N ALA A 88 14.30 4.68 4.38
CA ALA A 88 13.90 3.60 5.27
C ALA A 88 15.10 2.91 5.95
N ALA A 89 16.24 2.79 5.25
CA ALA A 89 17.45 2.25 5.86
C ALA A 89 18.01 3.15 6.96
N CYS A 90 17.91 4.47 6.80
CA CYS A 90 18.35 5.45 7.80
C CYS A 90 17.45 5.39 9.04
N HIS A 91 16.13 5.44 8.88
CA HIS A 91 15.18 5.33 9.99
C HIS A 91 15.31 3.99 10.72
N LEU A 92 15.58 2.89 10.00
CA LEU A 92 15.80 1.59 10.62
C LEU A 92 17.06 1.58 11.51
N LYS A 93 18.10 2.33 11.13
CA LYS A 93 19.32 2.48 11.93
C LYS A 93 19.12 3.38 13.15
N LEU A 94 18.16 4.30 13.09
CA LEU A 94 17.74 5.15 14.20
C LEU A 94 16.66 4.52 15.08
N GLU A 95 16.19 3.31 14.76
CA GLU A 95 15.09 2.62 15.43
C GLU A 95 13.76 3.40 15.39
N GLU A 96 13.60 4.28 14.38
CA GLU A 96 12.38 5.03 14.13
C GLU A 96 11.41 4.17 13.32
N TRP A 97 10.75 3.23 14.00
CA TRP A 97 9.96 2.17 13.35
C TRP A 97 8.82 2.71 12.47
N LYS A 98 8.07 3.71 12.94
CA LYS A 98 6.94 4.29 12.19
C LYS A 98 7.41 4.93 10.88
N GLU A 99 8.46 5.73 10.93
CA GLU A 99 9.02 6.40 9.75
C GLU A 99 9.68 5.39 8.80
N THR A 100 10.29 4.32 9.34
CA THR A 100 10.79 3.20 8.52
C THR A 100 9.66 2.54 7.74
N VAL A 101 8.53 2.24 8.40
CA VAL A 101 7.36 1.63 7.73
C VAL A 101 6.82 2.55 6.66
N LYS A 102 6.71 3.85 6.95
CA LYS A 102 6.23 4.86 5.99
C LYS A 102 7.12 4.91 4.74
N ALA A 103 8.42 5.20 4.91
CA ALA A 103 9.36 5.31 3.78
C ALA A 103 9.48 3.99 2.99
N ALA A 104 9.48 2.84 3.67
CA ALA A 104 9.51 1.55 2.98
C ALA A 104 8.22 1.25 2.21
N SER A 105 7.07 1.73 2.70
CA SER A 105 5.79 1.59 1.99
C SER A 105 5.75 2.46 0.76
N GLU A 106 6.17 3.73 0.85
CA GLU A 106 6.30 4.62 -0.31
C GLU A 106 7.23 4.00 -1.38
N SER A 107 8.34 3.37 -0.96
CA SER A 107 9.21 2.64 -1.89
C SER A 107 8.52 1.44 -2.56
N VAL A 108 7.71 0.67 -1.84
CA VAL A 108 7.00 -0.49 -2.42
C VAL A 108 5.90 -0.01 -3.36
N ASP A 109 5.16 1.02 -2.98
CA ASP A 109 4.08 1.61 -3.78
C ASP A 109 4.61 2.16 -5.11
N ASP A 110 5.75 2.85 -5.09
CA ASP A 110 6.43 3.29 -6.32
C ASP A 110 6.84 2.09 -7.21
N LEU A 111 7.35 1.00 -6.63
CA LEU A 111 7.72 -0.20 -7.40
C LEU A 111 6.50 -0.96 -7.93
N ASP A 112 5.36 -0.91 -7.25
CA ASP A 112 4.11 -1.53 -7.71
C ASP A 112 3.51 -0.77 -8.89
N ARG A 113 3.72 0.55 -8.98
CA ARG A 113 3.36 1.35 -10.17
C ARG A 113 4.19 0.98 -11.40
N LEU A 114 5.33 0.32 -11.22
CA LEU A 114 6.15 -0.21 -12.31
C LEU A 114 5.78 -1.64 -12.70
N ASP A 115 4.96 -2.34 -11.90
CA ASP A 115 4.56 -3.71 -12.15
C ASP A 115 3.20 -3.75 -12.89
N PRO A 116 3.19 -4.09 -14.20
CA PRO A 116 1.95 -4.11 -14.98
C PRO A 116 0.92 -5.14 -14.47
N THR A 117 1.34 -6.13 -13.65
CA THR A 117 0.41 -7.08 -13.05
C THR A 117 -0.36 -6.47 -11.87
N LYS A 118 0.27 -5.56 -11.11
CA LYS A 118 -0.32 -4.88 -9.95
C LYS A 118 -1.27 -3.74 -10.34
N LEU A 119 -0.99 -3.03 -11.44
CA LEU A 119 -1.91 -2.04 -12.02
C LEU A 119 -3.28 -2.64 -12.42
N LYS A 120 -3.33 -3.94 -12.75
CA LYS A 120 -4.57 -4.65 -13.12
C LYS A 120 -5.36 -5.17 -11.92
N GLU A 121 -4.70 -5.49 -10.80
CA GLU A 121 -5.37 -5.91 -9.56
C GLU A 121 -6.19 -4.74 -8.96
N ASN A 122 -5.66 -3.51 -9.01
CA ASN A 122 -6.35 -2.32 -8.50
C ASN A 122 -7.63 -1.96 -9.28
N LYS A 123 -7.77 -2.44 -10.53
CA LYS A 123 -9.00 -2.28 -11.35
C LYS A 123 -10.03 -3.40 -11.13
N LYS A 124 -9.67 -4.51 -10.46
CA LYS A 124 -10.54 -5.69 -10.26
C LYS A 124 -11.19 -5.77 -8.87
N GLY A 125 -10.98 -4.78 -8.00
CA GLY A 125 -11.58 -4.68 -6.67
C GLY A 125 -13.06 -4.25 -6.64
N GLY A 126 -13.68 -4.01 -7.80
CA GLY A 126 -15.13 -3.80 -7.92
C GLY A 126 -15.77 -4.98 -8.65
N THR A 127 -16.64 -5.74 -7.98
CA THR A 127 -17.52 -6.73 -8.62
C THR A 127 -18.92 -6.65 -8.02
N PRO A 128 -20.00 -7.15 -8.68
CA PRO A 128 -20.05 -7.69 -10.05
C PRO A 128 -21.27 -7.25 -10.92
N LYS A 129 -21.16 -7.58 -12.22
CA LYS A 129 -22.15 -8.27 -13.09
C LYS A 129 -22.63 -7.48 -14.33
N GLY A 130 -22.41 -8.07 -15.52
CA GLY A 130 -22.97 -7.68 -16.81
C GLY A 130 -22.16 -8.31 -17.96
N GLU A 131 -22.83 -9.06 -18.82
CA GLU A 131 -22.32 -10.03 -19.79
C GLU A 131 -21.71 -9.46 -21.09
N ASP A 132 -20.93 -10.34 -21.74
CA ASP A 132 -20.69 -10.54 -23.18
C ASP A 132 -20.20 -9.41 -24.10
N GLY A 133 -19.08 -9.69 -24.77
CA GLY A 133 -18.56 -8.89 -25.88
C GLY A 133 -17.16 -9.32 -26.28
N LYS A 134 -17.07 -10.45 -27.00
CA LYS A 134 -15.86 -10.99 -27.62
C LYS A 134 -15.51 -10.11 -28.82
N GLU A 135 -14.43 -9.35 -28.77
CA GLU A 135 -13.89 -8.69 -29.95
C GLU A 135 -12.41 -9.06 -30.15
N ILE A 136 -12.17 -9.53 -31.35
CA ILE A 136 -10.96 -10.10 -31.92
C ILE A 136 -10.37 -8.93 -32.70
N VAL A 137 -9.11 -8.54 -32.46
CA VAL A 137 -8.45 -7.56 -33.32
C VAL A 137 -7.24 -8.23 -33.93
N GLU A 138 -7.32 -8.31 -35.26
CA GLU A 138 -6.44 -8.97 -36.19
C GLU A 138 -5.05 -8.32 -36.24
N GLU A 139 -4.08 -9.20 -36.48
CA GLU A 139 -2.73 -8.89 -36.94
C GLU A 139 -2.82 -8.22 -38.31
N GLN A 140 -2.17 -7.06 -38.48
CA GLN A 140 -1.78 -6.56 -39.80
C GLN A 140 -0.27 -6.57 -39.89
N GLU A 141 0.22 -7.51 -40.70
CA GLU A 141 1.54 -7.53 -41.29
C GLU A 141 1.62 -6.41 -42.34
N GLU A 142 2.63 -5.55 -42.24
CA GLU A 142 3.19 -4.87 -43.41
C GLU A 142 4.68 -5.22 -43.49
N GLU A 143 5.05 -5.89 -44.58
CA GLU A 143 6.43 -6.16 -44.98
C GLU A 143 6.91 -5.19 -46.07
N ALA A 144 8.24 -5.08 -46.14
CA ALA A 144 9.11 -4.54 -47.19
C ALA A 144 9.35 -3.00 -47.21
N ASP A 145 10.56 -2.45 -47.29
CA ASP A 145 11.92 -3.01 -47.36
C ASP A 145 12.96 -1.90 -47.04
N GLU A 146 14.00 -2.31 -46.30
CA GLU A 146 15.41 -1.87 -46.28
C GLU A 146 15.82 -0.40 -46.04
N GLU A 147 16.21 -0.09 -44.79
CA GLU A 147 17.52 0.51 -44.50
C GLU A 147 18.22 -0.36 -43.44
N ILE A 148 19.32 -1.01 -43.83
CA ILE A 148 20.08 -1.94 -42.97
C ILE A 148 20.86 -1.15 -41.92
N VAL A 149 20.17 -0.74 -40.87
CA VAL A 149 20.75 -0.51 -39.54
C VAL A 149 20.15 -1.59 -38.65
N SER A 150 20.98 -2.50 -38.15
CA SER A 150 20.60 -3.69 -37.39
C SER A 150 19.59 -3.41 -36.25
N VAL A 151 18.29 -3.49 -36.57
CA VAL A 151 17.16 -3.38 -35.63
C VAL A 151 17.27 -4.46 -34.54
N GLY A 152 17.92 -5.59 -34.86
CA GLY A 152 18.24 -6.66 -33.92
C GLY A 152 19.17 -6.24 -32.77
N ALA A 153 20.14 -5.36 -33.01
CA ALA A 153 21.06 -4.89 -31.97
C ALA A 153 20.38 -3.93 -30.98
N ALA A 154 19.54 -3.01 -31.47
CA ALA A 154 18.75 -2.11 -30.63
C ALA A 154 17.69 -2.87 -29.81
N LYS A 155 17.03 -3.88 -30.41
CA LYS A 155 16.06 -4.74 -29.70
C LYS A 155 16.74 -5.63 -28.66
N ALA A 156 17.93 -6.16 -28.94
CA ALA A 156 18.71 -6.94 -27.97
C ALA A 156 19.27 -6.07 -26.83
N ALA A 157 19.76 -4.86 -27.12
CA ALA A 157 20.21 -3.90 -26.11
C ALA A 157 19.05 -3.47 -25.20
N ASN A 158 17.89 -3.09 -25.76
CA ASN A 158 16.69 -2.75 -25.01
C ASN A 158 16.17 -3.92 -24.16
N THR A 159 16.21 -5.15 -24.69
CA THR A 159 15.83 -6.34 -23.92
C THR A 159 16.79 -6.58 -22.75
N SER A 160 18.09 -6.31 -22.94
CA SER A 160 19.09 -6.41 -21.89
C SER A 160 18.93 -5.33 -20.82
N GLU A 161 18.56 -4.10 -21.19
CA GLU A 161 18.30 -2.99 -20.26
C GLU A 161 17.00 -3.19 -19.48
N ALA A 162 15.93 -3.66 -20.15
CA ALA A 162 14.67 -4.01 -19.49
C ALA A 162 14.86 -5.17 -18.50
N ALA A 163 15.64 -6.19 -18.87
CA ALA A 163 15.99 -7.30 -17.98
C ALA A 163 16.79 -6.82 -16.76
N ARG A 164 17.80 -5.95 -16.96
CA ARG A 164 18.56 -5.33 -15.86
C ARG A 164 17.65 -4.51 -14.94
N ARG A 165 16.77 -3.68 -15.50
CA ARG A 165 15.82 -2.87 -14.75
C ARG A 165 14.89 -3.74 -13.91
N LYS A 166 14.42 -4.86 -14.44
CA LYS A 166 13.59 -5.82 -13.69
C LYS A 166 14.35 -6.41 -12.50
N THR A 167 15.59 -6.88 -12.71
CA THR A 167 16.43 -7.40 -11.61
C THR A 167 16.70 -6.33 -10.55
N ASP A 168 16.90 -5.09 -10.98
CA ASP A 168 17.07 -3.96 -10.07
C ASP A 168 15.81 -3.63 -9.27
N ILE A 169 14.65 -3.62 -9.92
CA ILE A 169 13.34 -3.46 -9.26
C ILE A 169 13.15 -4.53 -8.20
N GLU A 170 13.39 -5.80 -8.54
CA GLU A 170 13.30 -6.92 -7.58
C GLU A 170 14.25 -6.71 -6.41
N ARG A 171 15.49 -6.26 -6.66
CA ARG A 171 16.51 -6.01 -5.62
C ARG A 171 16.10 -4.87 -4.68
N ILE A 172 15.51 -3.80 -5.19
CA ILE A 172 15.02 -2.70 -4.34
C ILE A 172 13.78 -3.16 -3.57
N ARG A 173 12.89 -3.93 -4.20
CA ARG A 173 11.68 -4.48 -3.57
C ARG A 173 12.02 -5.37 -2.38
N SER A 174 12.93 -6.33 -2.55
CA SER A 174 13.34 -7.23 -1.47
C SER A 174 13.94 -6.45 -0.28
N LYS A 175 14.75 -5.43 -0.55
CA LYS A 175 15.29 -4.55 0.50
C LYS A 175 14.21 -3.72 1.19
N ALA A 176 13.28 -3.11 0.46
CA ALA A 176 12.20 -2.31 1.03
C ALA A 176 11.29 -3.15 1.92
N LEU A 177 10.87 -4.33 1.43
CA LEU A 177 10.07 -5.28 2.20
C LEU A 177 10.79 -5.78 3.45
N LEU A 178 12.08 -6.12 3.38
CA LEU A 178 12.85 -6.55 4.56
C LEU A 178 12.87 -5.46 5.65
N ARG A 179 13.05 -4.20 5.25
CA ARG A 179 13.04 -3.06 6.18
C ARG A 179 11.66 -2.84 6.78
N ARG A 180 10.60 -2.88 5.94
CA ARG A 180 9.20 -2.73 6.37
C ARG A 180 8.79 -3.83 7.35
N ALA A 181 9.08 -5.09 7.00
CA ALA A 181 8.76 -6.26 7.80
C ALA A 181 9.44 -6.20 9.17
N ARG A 182 10.73 -5.83 9.20
CA ARG A 182 11.47 -5.66 10.45
C ARG A 182 10.88 -4.56 11.32
N ALA A 183 10.66 -3.36 10.76
CA ALA A 183 10.10 -2.25 11.52
C ALA A 183 8.69 -2.54 12.05
N ARG A 184 7.84 -3.19 11.24
CA ARG A 184 6.51 -3.66 11.67
C ARG A 184 6.58 -4.68 12.81
N SER A 185 7.56 -5.59 12.77
CA SER A 185 7.79 -6.60 13.81
C SER A 185 8.21 -6.00 15.15
N GLU A 186 8.95 -4.89 15.12
CA GLU A 186 9.38 -4.13 16.31
C GLU A 186 8.26 -3.20 16.82
N LEU A 187 7.51 -2.57 15.92
CA LEU A 187 6.39 -1.69 16.29
C LEU A 187 5.32 -2.44 17.09
N GLY A 188 5.08 -3.71 16.75
CA GLY A 188 4.12 -4.55 17.44
C GLY A 188 2.67 -4.11 17.24
N GLY A 189 1.77 -4.72 18.01
CA GLY A 189 0.33 -4.59 17.81
C GLY A 189 -0.18 -5.45 16.65
N TRP A 190 -1.47 -5.75 16.66
CA TRP A 190 -2.08 -6.72 15.75
C TRP A 190 -1.90 -6.32 14.30
N SER A 191 -2.19 -5.06 13.96
CA SER A 191 -2.08 -4.55 12.58
C SER A 191 -0.64 -4.59 12.06
N ALA A 192 0.35 -4.14 12.85
CA ALA A 192 1.73 -4.12 12.37
C ALA A 192 2.30 -5.55 12.26
N LEU A 193 2.06 -6.42 13.25
CA LEU A 193 2.52 -7.81 13.20
C LEU A 193 1.90 -8.58 12.03
N GLY A 194 0.61 -8.38 11.76
CA GLY A 194 -0.05 -8.92 10.56
C GLY A 194 0.60 -8.44 9.27
N GLY A 195 0.85 -7.13 9.15
CA GLY A 195 1.56 -6.57 7.99
C GLY A 195 3.01 -7.07 7.86
N ALA A 196 3.69 -7.36 8.97
CA ALA A 196 5.03 -7.95 8.95
C ALA A 196 4.99 -9.38 8.39
N GLU A 197 3.99 -10.18 8.76
CA GLU A 197 3.80 -11.51 8.19
C GLU A 197 3.57 -11.47 6.69
N GLU A 198 2.74 -10.54 6.21
CA GLU A 198 2.48 -10.36 4.77
C GLU A 198 3.77 -10.05 4.01
N ASP A 199 4.58 -9.10 4.52
CA ASP A 199 5.87 -8.76 3.93
C ASP A 199 6.81 -9.97 3.89
N TYR A 200 6.92 -10.73 4.98
CA TYR A 200 7.76 -11.93 5.03
C TYR A 200 7.25 -13.07 4.13
N LYS A 201 5.92 -13.21 3.98
CA LYS A 201 5.32 -14.17 3.04
C LYS A 201 5.63 -13.77 1.60
N GLU A 202 5.59 -12.49 1.27
CA GLU A 202 5.99 -12.01 -0.06
C GLU A 202 7.47 -12.27 -0.32
N LEU A 203 8.34 -11.90 0.63
CA LEU A 203 9.78 -12.16 0.55
C LEU A 203 10.09 -13.64 0.35
N SER A 204 9.38 -14.55 1.02
CA SER A 204 9.61 -16.01 0.87
C SER A 204 9.41 -16.53 -0.56
N LYS A 205 8.65 -15.80 -1.40
CA LYS A 205 8.41 -16.14 -2.81
C LYS A 205 9.48 -15.56 -3.74
N MET A 206 10.32 -14.64 -3.26
CA MET A 206 11.34 -13.98 -4.07
C MET A 206 12.62 -14.84 -4.18
N SER A 207 13.17 -14.94 -5.39
CA SER A 207 14.39 -15.69 -5.66
C SER A 207 15.68 -14.90 -5.40
N ASN A 208 15.61 -13.57 -5.34
CA ASN A 208 16.75 -12.65 -5.29
C ASN A 208 17.28 -12.32 -3.87
N LEU A 209 16.83 -13.06 -2.86
CA LEU A 209 17.27 -12.89 -1.47
C LEU A 209 18.65 -13.51 -1.21
N SER A 210 19.47 -12.81 -0.41
CA SER A 210 20.73 -13.37 0.09
C SER A 210 20.48 -14.58 1.01
N PRO A 211 21.44 -15.51 1.16
CA PRO A 211 21.29 -16.64 2.08
C PRO A 211 21.04 -16.23 3.53
N ALA A 212 21.59 -15.10 3.97
CA ALA A 212 21.36 -14.54 5.30
C ALA A 212 19.91 -14.04 5.44
N ASP A 213 19.41 -13.28 4.46
CA ASP A 213 18.05 -12.76 4.47
C ASP A 213 17.02 -13.89 4.40
N ARG A 214 17.27 -14.94 3.60
CA ARG A 214 16.38 -16.13 3.55
C ARG A 214 16.23 -16.79 4.92
N LYS A 215 17.31 -16.93 5.67
CA LYS A 215 17.27 -17.47 7.04
C LYS A 215 16.46 -16.57 7.98
N VAL A 216 16.61 -15.25 7.85
CA VAL A 216 15.81 -14.29 8.63
C VAL A 216 14.33 -14.43 8.30
N VAL A 217 13.96 -14.45 7.01
CA VAL A 217 12.57 -14.60 6.54
C VAL A 217 11.95 -15.89 7.09
N GLN A 218 12.64 -17.03 6.93
CA GLN A 218 12.17 -18.32 7.43
C GLN A 218 11.94 -18.31 8.95
N ARG A 219 12.88 -17.74 9.71
CA ARG A 219 12.75 -17.62 11.16
C ARG A 219 11.55 -16.76 11.55
N GLN A 220 11.36 -15.61 10.89
CA GLN A 220 10.27 -14.69 11.22
C GLN A 220 8.90 -15.27 10.89
N LEU A 221 8.79 -16.06 9.82
CA LEU A 221 7.55 -16.79 9.49
C LEU A 221 7.15 -17.85 10.53
N ILE A 222 8.08 -18.28 11.38
CA ILE A 222 7.77 -19.16 12.53
C ILE A 222 7.39 -18.33 13.77
N LEU A 223 8.09 -17.22 14.00
CA LEU A 223 7.95 -16.44 15.24
C LEU A 223 6.77 -15.46 15.25
N LEU A 224 6.40 -14.90 14.09
CA LEU A 224 5.36 -13.87 14.01
C LEU A 224 3.94 -14.40 14.19
N PRO A 225 3.50 -15.51 13.56
CA PRO A 225 2.11 -15.98 13.69
C PRO A 225 1.59 -16.12 15.13
N PRO A 226 2.33 -16.73 16.09
CA PRO A 226 1.87 -16.78 17.48
C PRO A 226 1.83 -15.38 18.15
N ARG A 227 2.76 -14.47 17.81
CA ARG A 227 2.77 -13.09 18.33
C ARG A 227 1.57 -12.30 17.79
N THR A 228 1.26 -12.42 16.50
CA THR A 228 0.12 -11.76 15.86
C THR A 228 -1.18 -12.25 16.46
N LYS A 229 -1.34 -13.57 16.66
CA LYS A 229 -2.54 -14.14 17.29
C LYS A 229 -2.72 -13.64 18.72
N ALA A 230 -1.65 -13.61 19.51
CA ALA A 230 -1.71 -13.09 20.88
C ALA A 230 -2.07 -11.59 20.90
N ALA A 231 -1.53 -10.78 19.99
CA ALA A 231 -1.88 -9.37 19.86
C ALA A 231 -3.34 -9.18 19.41
N GLN A 232 -3.82 -10.01 18.48
CA GLN A 232 -5.20 -10.01 18.01
C GLN A 232 -6.17 -10.31 19.15
N GLU A 233 -5.94 -11.38 19.92
CA GLU A 233 -6.82 -11.76 21.05
C GLU A 233 -6.86 -10.66 22.11
N LYS A 234 -5.70 -10.06 22.43
CA LYS A 234 -5.60 -8.96 23.38
C LYS A 234 -6.37 -7.71 22.91
N GLU A 235 -6.07 -7.21 21.72
CA GLU A 235 -6.68 -5.99 21.19
C GLU A 235 -8.19 -6.17 20.94
N MET A 236 -8.62 -7.35 20.48
CA MET A 236 -10.04 -7.66 20.33
C MET A 236 -10.76 -7.75 21.69
N GLY A 237 -10.09 -8.29 22.71
CA GLY A 237 -10.60 -8.27 24.09
C GLY A 237 -10.77 -6.84 24.63
N ASP A 238 -9.76 -5.99 24.43
CA ASP A 238 -9.79 -4.58 24.85
C ASP A 238 -10.89 -3.79 24.11
N MET A 239 -11.02 -3.97 22.80
CA MET A 239 -12.09 -3.36 21.99
C MET A 239 -13.48 -3.83 22.43
N MET A 240 -13.64 -5.13 22.70
CA MET A 240 -14.91 -5.68 23.20
C MET A 240 -15.24 -5.12 24.59
N GLY A 241 -14.25 -4.96 25.46
CA GLY A 241 -14.40 -4.32 26.76
C GLY A 241 -14.85 -2.87 26.64
N GLN A 242 -14.22 -2.09 25.76
CA GLN A 242 -14.62 -0.71 25.48
C GLN A 242 -16.03 -0.61 24.91
N LEU A 243 -16.39 -1.49 23.98
CA LEU A 243 -17.74 -1.54 23.40
C LEU A 243 -18.79 -1.89 24.46
N LYS A 244 -18.48 -2.84 25.35
CA LYS A 244 -19.31 -3.15 26.52
C LYS A 244 -19.45 -1.94 27.45
N GLN A 245 -18.37 -1.24 27.74
CA GLN A 245 -18.40 -0.05 28.60
C GLN A 245 -19.26 1.07 27.99
N LEU A 246 -19.13 1.31 26.68
CA LEU A 246 -19.96 2.27 25.96
C LEU A 246 -21.43 1.86 25.97
N GLY A 247 -21.73 0.59 25.66
CA GLY A 247 -23.09 0.04 25.69
C GLY A 247 -23.70 0.15 27.09
N ASN A 248 -22.95 -0.20 28.13
CA ASN A 248 -23.37 -0.04 29.52
C ASN A 248 -23.62 1.42 29.90
N GLY A 249 -22.87 2.39 29.34
CA GLY A 249 -23.14 3.81 29.53
C GLY A 249 -24.53 4.23 29.05
N ILE A 250 -24.97 3.67 27.91
CA ILE A 250 -26.31 3.90 27.35
C ILE A 250 -27.39 3.13 28.11
N LEU A 251 -27.09 1.90 28.55
CA LEU A 251 -28.06 1.00 29.17
C LEU A 251 -28.29 1.26 30.66
N ARG A 252 -27.32 1.85 31.37
CA ARG A 252 -27.37 2.08 32.81
C ARG A 252 -28.55 2.95 33.28
N PRO A 253 -28.95 4.04 32.59
CA PRO A 253 -30.17 4.79 32.93
C PRO A 253 -31.46 3.96 32.89
N PHE A 254 -31.46 2.84 32.17
CA PHE A 254 -32.59 1.92 32.03
C PHE A 254 -32.51 0.73 33.00
N GLY A 255 -31.52 0.68 33.90
CA GLY A 255 -31.28 -0.47 34.77
C GLY A 255 -30.77 -1.71 34.03
N LEU A 256 -30.24 -1.53 32.81
CA LEU A 256 -29.77 -2.61 31.95
C LEU A 256 -28.24 -2.59 31.80
N SER A 257 -27.69 -3.72 31.36
CA SER A 257 -26.28 -3.91 31.01
C SER A 257 -26.15 -4.80 29.78
N THR A 258 -25.04 -4.68 29.05
CA THR A 258 -24.65 -5.56 27.95
C THR A 258 -24.57 -7.02 28.38
N ASP A 259 -24.35 -7.31 29.66
CA ASP A 259 -24.32 -8.69 30.17
C ASP A 259 -25.73 -9.29 30.38
N ASN A 260 -26.80 -8.47 30.36
CA ASN A 260 -28.18 -8.97 30.36
C ASN A 260 -28.57 -9.62 29.02
N PHE A 261 -27.83 -9.34 27.94
CA PHE A 261 -28.12 -9.85 26.60
C PHE A 261 -27.13 -10.95 26.23
N GLN A 262 -27.48 -12.21 26.50
CA GLN A 262 -26.64 -13.37 26.22
C GLN A 262 -26.95 -13.95 24.84
N MET A 263 -25.96 -14.01 23.95
CA MET A 263 -26.10 -14.73 22.68
C MET A 263 -25.92 -16.22 22.91
N VAL A 264 -26.91 -17.02 22.52
CA VAL A 264 -26.87 -18.49 22.53
C VAL A 264 -26.89 -18.97 21.08
N LYS A 265 -25.82 -19.66 20.67
CA LYS A 265 -25.72 -20.28 19.35
C LYS A 265 -26.45 -21.63 19.38
N ASP A 266 -27.40 -21.83 18.47
CA ASP A 266 -28.04 -23.13 18.27
C ASP A 266 -27.16 -24.00 17.35
N GLU A 267 -26.58 -25.06 17.91
CA GLU A 267 -25.67 -25.96 17.19
C GLU A 267 -26.32 -26.70 16.02
N LYS A 268 -27.66 -26.81 15.98
CA LYS A 268 -28.37 -27.53 14.90
C LYS A 268 -28.71 -26.66 13.70
N SER A 269 -29.11 -25.40 13.94
CA SER A 269 -29.50 -24.47 12.88
C SER A 269 -28.37 -23.52 12.46
N GLY A 270 -27.30 -23.44 13.27
CA GLY A 270 -26.25 -22.43 13.12
C GLY A 270 -26.73 -21.00 13.43
N GLY A 271 -27.99 -20.83 13.84
CA GLY A 271 -28.60 -19.55 14.16
C GLY A 271 -28.14 -19.01 15.53
N TYR A 272 -28.12 -17.69 15.65
CA TYR A 272 -27.88 -17.00 16.93
C TYR A 272 -29.22 -16.55 17.51
N SER A 273 -29.54 -16.99 18.72
CA SER A 273 -30.67 -16.48 19.50
C SER A 273 -30.14 -15.58 20.62
N MET A 274 -30.85 -14.49 20.92
CA MET A 274 -30.46 -13.56 21.99
C MET A 274 -31.39 -13.79 23.17
N ASN A 275 -30.84 -14.30 24.28
CA ASN A 275 -31.57 -14.52 25.51
C ASN A 275 -31.35 -13.32 26.44
N PHE A 276 -32.44 -12.81 27.01
CA PHE A 276 -32.38 -11.66 27.90
C PHE A 276 -32.58 -12.14 29.34
N ASN A 277 -31.57 -11.91 30.18
CA ASN A 277 -31.57 -12.34 31.56
C ASN A 277 -31.51 -11.10 32.46
N GLN A 278 -32.67 -10.67 32.97
CA GLN A 278 -32.72 -9.70 34.06
C GLN A 278 -32.23 -10.43 35.31
N GLY A 279 -30.98 -10.19 35.71
CA GLY A 279 -30.48 -10.69 36.99
C GLY A 279 -31.40 -10.18 38.09
N ASN A 280 -32.17 -11.08 38.70
CA ASN A 280 -33.04 -10.77 39.83
C ASN A 280 -32.18 -10.10 40.92
N LYS A 281 -32.50 -8.84 41.21
CA LYS A 281 -32.36 -8.28 42.55
C LYS A 281 -33.75 -8.16 43.13
#